data_AF-A0A4Z0MQD8-F1
#
_entry.id   AF-A0A4Z0MQD8-F1
#
_cell.length_a   1.000
_cell.length_b   1.000
_cell.length_c   1.000
_cell.angle_alpha   90.00
_cell.angle_beta   90.00
_cell.angle_gamma   90.00
#
_symmetry.space_group_name_H-M   'P 1'
#
loop_
_entity.id
_entity.type
_entity.pdbx_description
1 polymer ?
#
loop_
_entity_poly.entity_id
_entity_poly.type
_entity_poly.pdbx_seq_one_letter_code
_entity_poly.pdbx_strand_id
1 'polypeptide(L)'
;MKYILVLLGWCLPLVLRAAQPLEPLQIAEHFVAKTGWSEMKSYLSGEAAGQARRESLGQQIPATLERRCQLLQQGLATAVVTVELHDSVSRNDIYLHFRRDSTAAAAPWKLAAVRSLSMTQLGPPMLKLLSEMPPAEVATYNQKHPDADHAFMLGNIQLWIGADANINQHFARNQEAFQRAAQFIQERHFFTSAPDSAVLEEKAANANEELQALLHPLYITRVSRRYLGCASCLEFVIGGVTDNTVGLFYQPDAQQVPTMSPDRIIVIKPLGNGWYLFKTT
;
A
#
# COMPACT_ATOMS: atom_id res chain seq x y z
N MET A 1 -39.50 -6.45 -54.29
CA MET A 1 -39.04 -5.47 -53.27
C MET A 1 -39.92 -5.44 -52.00
N LYS A 2 -40.32 -6.60 -51.43
CA LYS A 2 -41.10 -6.67 -50.17
C LYS A 2 -40.40 -7.44 -49.04
N TYR A 3 -39.32 -8.16 -49.35
CA TYR A 3 -38.62 -9.02 -48.38
C TYR A 3 -37.33 -8.44 -47.80
N ILE A 4 -36.84 -7.30 -48.32
CA ILE A 4 -35.61 -6.64 -47.84
C ILE A 4 -35.87 -5.85 -46.55
N LEU A 5 -37.09 -5.34 -46.35
CA LEU A 5 -37.47 -4.56 -45.18
C LEU A 5 -37.70 -5.41 -43.90
N VAL A 6 -38.00 -6.71 -44.06
CA VAL A 6 -38.22 -7.61 -42.92
C VAL A 6 -36.90 -8.08 -42.30
N LEU A 7 -35.83 -8.19 -43.10
CA LEU A 7 -34.48 -8.55 -42.64
C LEU A 7 -33.78 -7.43 -41.84
N LEU A 8 -34.12 -6.17 -42.10
CA LEU A 8 -33.60 -5.02 -41.33
C LEU A 8 -34.24 -4.90 -39.93
N GLY A 9 -35.47 -5.38 -39.75
CA GLY A 9 -36.17 -5.33 -38.46
C GLY A 9 -35.67 -6.33 -37.42
N TRP A 10 -34.99 -7.40 -37.84
CA TRP A 10 -34.51 -8.46 -36.93
C TRP A 10 -33.03 -8.35 -36.54
N CYS A 11 -32.25 -7.49 -37.20
CA CYS A 11 -30.85 -7.21 -36.80
C CYS A 11 -30.71 -6.02 -35.83
N LEU A 12 -31.79 -5.28 -35.56
CA LEU A 12 -31.78 -4.07 -34.73
C LEU A 12 -31.57 -4.27 -33.20
N PRO A 13 -31.76 -5.45 -32.57
CA PRO A 13 -31.39 -5.59 -31.15
C PRO A 13 -29.91 -5.97 -30.95
N LEU A 14 -29.13 -6.20 -32.01
CA LEU A 14 -27.71 -6.60 -31.89
C LEU A 14 -26.71 -5.42 -31.94
N VAL A 15 -27.14 -4.22 -32.33
CA VAL A 15 -26.22 -3.10 -32.63
C VAL A 15 -26.06 -2.09 -31.46
N LEU A 16 -26.75 -2.28 -30.33
CA LEU A 16 -26.66 -1.36 -29.19
C LEU A 16 -26.44 -2.07 -27.85
N ARG A 17 -25.60 -3.12 -27.82
CA ARG A 17 -24.81 -3.39 -26.61
C ARG A 17 -23.64 -2.42 -26.63
N ALA A 18 -23.87 -1.19 -26.17
CA ALA A 18 -22.76 -0.32 -25.79
C ALA A 18 -21.86 -1.14 -24.85
N ALA A 19 -20.60 -1.32 -25.23
CA ALA A 19 -19.66 -2.06 -24.40
C ALA A 19 -19.67 -1.44 -23.00
N GLN A 20 -19.90 -2.27 -21.99
CA GLN A 20 -19.88 -1.79 -20.62
C GLN A 20 -18.49 -1.19 -20.35
N PRO A 21 -18.41 0.02 -19.77
CA PRO A 21 -17.13 0.61 -19.45
C PRO A 21 -16.35 -0.31 -18.49
N LEU A 22 -15.05 -0.43 -18.70
CA LEU A 22 -14.20 -1.28 -17.87
C LEU A 22 -14.21 -0.81 -16.41
N GLU A 23 -14.27 -1.76 -15.49
CA GLU A 23 -14.11 -1.54 -14.06
C GLU A 23 -12.61 -1.41 -13.69
N PRO A 24 -12.26 -0.84 -12.51
CA PRO A 24 -10.88 -0.54 -12.13
C PRO A 24 -9.96 -1.75 -12.19
N LEU A 25 -10.44 -2.91 -11.74
CA LEU A 25 -9.66 -4.15 -11.79
C LEU A 25 -9.33 -4.58 -13.22
N GLN A 26 -10.29 -4.47 -14.14
CA GLN A 26 -10.08 -4.82 -15.55
C GLN A 26 -9.12 -3.84 -16.22
N ILE A 27 -9.25 -2.53 -15.93
CA ILE A 27 -8.30 -1.52 -16.41
C ILE A 27 -6.89 -1.82 -15.89
N ALA A 28 -6.76 -2.18 -14.61
CA ALA A 28 -5.47 -2.55 -14.02
C ALA A 28 -4.85 -3.75 -14.74
N GLU A 29 -5.61 -4.83 -14.94
CA GLU A 29 -5.17 -6.04 -15.63
C GLU A 29 -4.69 -5.75 -17.06
N HIS A 30 -5.44 -4.94 -17.82
CA HIS A 30 -5.01 -4.49 -19.14
C HIS A 30 -3.76 -3.61 -19.10
N PHE A 31 -3.67 -2.70 -18.14
CA PHE A 31 -2.56 -1.75 -18.02
C PHE A 31 -1.23 -2.44 -17.68
N VAL A 32 -1.26 -3.52 -16.89
CA VAL A 32 -0.06 -4.30 -16.50
C VAL A 32 0.16 -5.57 -17.34
N ALA A 33 -0.70 -5.84 -18.31
CA ALA A 33 -0.56 -6.96 -19.23
C ALA A 33 0.76 -6.90 -20.01
N LYS A 34 1.33 -8.08 -20.28
CA LYS A 34 2.56 -8.21 -21.09
C LYS A 34 2.36 -7.72 -22.52
N THR A 35 1.15 -7.84 -23.04
CA THR A 35 0.75 -7.31 -24.35
C THR A 35 0.41 -5.84 -24.24
N GLY A 36 0.74 -5.07 -25.28
CA GLY A 36 0.36 -3.66 -25.33
C GLY A 36 -1.15 -3.45 -25.34
N TRP A 37 -1.57 -2.26 -24.91
CA TRP A 37 -2.98 -1.86 -24.87
C TRP A 37 -3.19 -0.60 -25.69
N SER A 38 -3.68 -0.77 -26.92
CA SER A 38 -3.86 0.32 -27.89
C SER A 38 -4.80 1.41 -27.43
N GLU A 39 -5.83 1.06 -26.66
CA GLU A 39 -6.85 1.99 -26.16
C GLU A 39 -6.49 2.64 -24.81
N MET A 40 -5.33 2.29 -24.23
CA MET A 40 -4.92 2.69 -22.89
C MET A 40 -5.17 4.18 -22.60
N LYS A 41 -4.81 5.07 -23.52
CA LYS A 41 -4.93 6.53 -23.32
C LYS A 41 -6.35 6.99 -22.98
N SER A 42 -7.38 6.29 -23.45
CA SER A 42 -8.78 6.62 -23.13
C SER A 42 -9.16 6.33 -21.67
N TYR A 43 -8.38 5.48 -21.00
CA TYR A 43 -8.54 5.08 -19.61
C TYR A 43 -7.56 5.76 -18.66
N LEU A 44 -6.79 6.74 -19.15
CA LEU A 44 -5.84 7.50 -18.32
C LEU A 44 -6.35 8.93 -18.06
N SER A 45 -6.00 9.46 -16.89
CA SER A 45 -6.24 10.85 -16.49
C SER A 45 -5.11 11.32 -15.57
N GLY A 46 -5.11 12.60 -15.21
CA GLY A 46 -4.17 13.15 -14.23
C GLY A 46 -2.70 12.87 -14.57
N GLU A 47 -1.94 12.46 -13.56
CA GLU A 47 -0.51 12.14 -13.70
C GLU A 47 -0.27 10.95 -14.61
N ALA A 48 -1.12 9.90 -14.52
CA ALA A 48 -0.98 8.72 -15.35
C ALA A 48 -1.08 9.06 -16.84
N ALA A 49 -1.96 9.98 -17.23
CA ALA A 49 -2.04 10.46 -18.61
C ALA A 49 -0.80 11.26 -19.03
N GLY A 50 -0.25 12.08 -18.12
CA GLY A 50 0.96 12.87 -18.38
C GLY A 50 2.25 12.02 -18.49
N GLN A 51 2.31 10.91 -17.76
CA GLN A 51 3.47 9.99 -17.77
C GLN A 51 3.36 8.89 -18.83
N ALA A 52 2.19 8.71 -19.43
CA ALA A 52 1.94 7.66 -20.41
C ALA A 52 2.83 7.82 -21.64
N ARG A 53 3.59 6.76 -21.94
CA ARG A 53 4.36 6.63 -23.18
C ARG A 53 3.51 5.99 -24.27
N ARG A 54 4.14 5.57 -25.37
CA ARG A 54 3.50 4.74 -26.40
C ARG A 54 3.18 3.32 -25.89
N GLU A 55 3.82 2.90 -24.81
CA GLU A 55 3.73 1.56 -24.22
C GLU A 55 3.01 1.61 -22.87
N SER A 56 2.25 0.56 -22.54
CA SER A 56 1.67 0.40 -21.21
C SER A 56 2.75 0.11 -20.17
N LEU A 57 2.39 0.20 -18.88
CA LEU A 57 3.30 -0.19 -17.81
C LEU A 57 3.69 -1.68 -17.92
N GLY A 58 2.75 -2.54 -18.30
CA GLY A 58 2.99 -3.97 -18.46
C GLY A 58 4.05 -4.34 -19.50
N GLN A 59 4.21 -3.52 -20.55
CA GLN A 59 5.26 -3.65 -21.56
C GLN A 59 6.64 -3.19 -21.07
N GLN A 60 6.68 -2.32 -20.06
CA GLN A 60 7.93 -1.83 -19.45
C GLN A 60 8.42 -2.75 -18.33
N ILE A 61 7.54 -3.54 -17.73
CA ILE A 61 7.86 -4.52 -16.69
C ILE A 61 8.42 -5.79 -17.36
N PRO A 62 9.52 -6.39 -16.85
CA PRO A 62 10.03 -7.67 -17.32
C PRO A 62 8.93 -8.74 -17.51
N ALA A 63 8.93 -9.42 -18.65
CA ALA A 63 7.93 -10.44 -18.98
C ALA A 63 8.01 -11.68 -18.06
N THR A 64 9.13 -11.87 -17.37
CA THR A 64 9.36 -12.95 -16.39
C THR A 64 8.61 -12.75 -15.08
N LEU A 65 8.26 -11.51 -14.71
CA LEU A 65 7.53 -11.24 -13.48
C LEU A 65 6.07 -11.70 -13.61
N GLU A 66 5.58 -12.44 -12.62
CA GLU A 66 4.16 -12.65 -12.41
C GLU A 66 3.50 -11.35 -11.96
N ARG A 67 2.25 -11.15 -12.36
CA ARG A 67 1.46 -9.94 -12.10
C ARG A 67 0.14 -10.37 -11.50
N ARG A 68 -0.16 -9.91 -10.30
CA ARG A 68 -1.44 -10.19 -9.63
C ARG A 68 -2.13 -8.89 -9.28
N CYS A 69 -3.27 -8.64 -9.90
CA CYS A 69 -4.12 -7.50 -9.55
C CYS A 69 -5.11 -7.90 -8.45
N GLN A 70 -5.33 -7.02 -7.49
CA GLN A 70 -6.39 -7.18 -6.48
C GLN A 70 -7.04 -5.83 -6.21
N LEU A 71 -8.36 -5.78 -6.28
CA LEU A 71 -9.14 -4.62 -5.88
C LEU A 71 -9.08 -4.48 -4.36
N LEU A 72 -8.59 -3.33 -3.87
CA LEU A 72 -8.50 -3.04 -2.45
C LEU A 72 -9.71 -2.26 -1.94
N GLN A 73 -10.12 -1.26 -2.71
CA GLN A 73 -11.25 -0.41 -2.39
C GLN A 73 -11.90 0.07 -3.69
N GLN A 74 -13.22 0.13 -3.71
CA GLN A 74 -13.99 0.78 -4.76
C GLN A 74 -15.19 1.49 -4.14
N GLY A 75 -15.19 2.82 -4.23
CA GLY A 75 -16.33 3.67 -3.87
C GLY A 75 -17.05 4.21 -5.11
N LEU A 76 -17.85 5.24 -4.92
CA LEU A 76 -18.61 5.87 -6.02
C LEU A 76 -17.73 6.66 -7.00
N ALA A 77 -16.62 7.21 -6.53
CA ALA A 77 -15.77 8.12 -7.32
C ALA A 77 -14.28 7.71 -7.35
N THR A 78 -13.82 6.87 -6.42
CA THR A 78 -12.42 6.45 -6.33
C THR A 78 -12.31 4.94 -6.17
N ALA A 79 -11.22 4.37 -6.68
CA ALA A 79 -10.87 2.98 -6.44
C ALA A 79 -9.36 2.83 -6.37
N VAL A 80 -8.89 1.80 -5.67
CA VAL A 80 -7.47 1.45 -5.57
C VAL A 80 -7.31 -0.03 -5.87
N VAL A 81 -6.43 -0.34 -6.81
CA VAL A 81 -6.04 -1.71 -7.16
C VAL A 81 -4.56 -1.88 -6.83
N THR A 82 -4.21 -2.91 -6.06
CA THR A 82 -2.82 -3.32 -5.90
C THR A 82 -2.43 -4.20 -7.07
N VAL A 83 -1.20 -4.05 -7.55
CA VAL A 83 -0.57 -4.99 -8.46
C VAL A 83 0.69 -5.50 -7.80
N GLU A 84 0.68 -6.79 -7.47
CA GLU A 84 1.84 -7.50 -6.95
C GLU A 84 2.66 -7.98 -8.16
N LEU A 85 3.93 -7.56 -8.23
CA LEU A 85 4.90 -8.00 -9.20
C LEU A 85 5.88 -8.92 -8.51
N HIS A 86 6.03 -10.16 -8.99
CA HIS A 86 6.96 -11.09 -8.35
C HIS A 86 7.60 -12.08 -9.31
N ASP A 87 8.80 -12.52 -8.98
CA ASP A 87 9.40 -13.73 -9.52
C ASP A 87 9.91 -14.59 -8.36
N SER A 88 10.83 -15.52 -8.64
CA SER A 88 11.46 -16.36 -7.62
C SER A 88 12.39 -15.60 -6.66
N VAL A 89 12.75 -14.33 -6.96
CA VAL A 89 13.80 -13.58 -6.25
C VAL A 89 13.29 -12.25 -5.69
N SER A 90 12.34 -11.59 -6.37
CA SER A 90 11.89 -10.23 -6.10
C SER A 90 10.38 -10.16 -5.96
N ARG A 91 9.91 -9.29 -5.08
CA ARG A 91 8.50 -8.93 -4.94
C ARG A 91 8.38 -7.43 -4.73
N ASN A 92 7.59 -6.77 -5.58
CA ASN A 92 7.32 -5.34 -5.50
C ASN A 92 5.83 -5.09 -5.70
N ASP A 93 5.28 -4.16 -4.94
CA ASP A 93 3.87 -3.76 -5.08
C ASP A 93 3.77 -2.36 -5.65
N ILE A 94 2.84 -2.21 -6.59
CA ILE A 94 2.41 -0.90 -7.09
C ILE A 94 0.91 -0.73 -6.84
N TYR A 95 0.49 0.51 -6.64
CA TYR A 95 -0.89 0.88 -6.33
C TYR A 95 -1.43 1.78 -7.42
N LEU A 96 -2.50 1.32 -8.06
CA LEU A 96 -3.18 2.01 -9.14
C LEU A 96 -4.39 2.74 -8.58
N HIS A 97 -4.36 4.07 -8.60
CA HIS A 97 -5.43 4.91 -8.10
C HIS A 97 -6.32 5.38 -9.25
N PHE A 98 -7.60 5.06 -9.15
CA PHE A 98 -8.62 5.36 -10.14
C PHE A 98 -9.55 6.47 -9.65
N ARG A 99 -10.07 7.25 -10.60
CA ARG A 99 -11.12 8.22 -10.36
C ARG A 99 -12.20 8.14 -11.43
N ARG A 100 -13.41 8.58 -11.08
CA ARG A 100 -14.45 8.99 -12.03
C ARG A 100 -14.57 10.50 -12.01
N ASP A 101 -14.73 11.10 -13.19
CA ASP A 101 -14.96 12.54 -13.34
C ASP A 101 -16.38 12.96 -12.86
N SER A 102 -17.26 11.98 -12.60
CA SER A 102 -18.61 12.17 -12.04
C SER A 102 -19.01 10.95 -11.19
N THR A 103 -19.86 11.16 -10.18
CA THR A 103 -20.46 10.09 -9.37
C THR A 103 -21.63 9.38 -10.07
N ALA A 104 -22.04 9.85 -11.25
CA ALA A 104 -23.03 9.17 -12.07
C ALA A 104 -22.51 7.78 -12.48
N ALA A 105 -23.37 6.76 -12.37
CA ALA A 105 -22.99 5.37 -12.64
C ALA A 105 -22.45 5.11 -14.06
N ALA A 106 -22.73 6.00 -15.01
CA ALA A 106 -22.29 5.92 -16.40
C ALA A 106 -20.90 6.53 -16.67
N ALA A 107 -20.31 7.25 -15.71
CA ALA A 107 -19.00 7.87 -15.91
C ALA A 107 -17.90 6.78 -15.89
N PRO A 108 -17.04 6.71 -16.93
CA PRO A 108 -16.02 5.66 -17.01
C PRO A 108 -14.94 5.88 -15.94
N TRP A 109 -14.39 4.78 -15.44
CA TRP A 109 -13.22 4.81 -14.59
C TRP A 109 -11.97 5.19 -15.40
N LYS A 110 -11.11 6.00 -14.79
CA LYS A 110 -9.79 6.33 -15.33
C LYS A 110 -8.71 6.15 -14.29
N LEU A 111 -7.59 5.55 -14.71
CA LEU A 111 -6.36 5.51 -13.92
C LEU A 111 -5.81 6.94 -13.83
N ALA A 112 -5.65 7.45 -12.61
CA ALA A 112 -5.21 8.81 -12.34
C ALA A 112 -3.74 8.88 -11.91
N ALA A 113 -3.30 7.89 -11.15
CA ALA A 113 -1.97 7.85 -10.58
C ALA A 113 -1.49 6.41 -10.37
N VAL A 114 -0.19 6.21 -10.50
CA VAL A 114 0.53 5.00 -10.13
C VAL A 114 1.45 5.36 -8.97
N ARG A 115 1.40 4.58 -7.90
CA ARG A 115 2.19 4.81 -6.69
C ARG A 115 2.93 3.55 -6.27
N SER A 116 4.05 3.76 -5.60
CA SER A 116 4.83 2.76 -4.88
C SER A 116 5.48 3.47 -3.70
N LEU A 117 5.91 2.73 -2.68
CA LEU A 117 6.70 3.34 -1.62
C LEU A 117 8.00 3.93 -2.19
N SER A 118 8.27 5.20 -1.91
CA SER A 118 9.48 5.86 -2.43
C SER A 118 10.74 5.39 -1.70
N MET A 119 11.89 5.62 -2.34
CA MET A 119 13.24 5.38 -1.78
C MET A 119 13.57 3.93 -1.38
N THR A 120 12.72 2.96 -1.73
CA THR A 120 13.00 1.53 -1.49
C THR A 120 14.24 1.02 -2.21
N GLN A 121 14.70 1.71 -3.27
CA GLN A 121 15.93 1.39 -4.00
C GLN A 121 17.21 1.52 -3.16
N LEU A 122 17.17 2.29 -2.07
CA LEU A 122 18.30 2.39 -1.13
C LEU A 122 18.40 1.16 -0.21
N GLY A 123 17.34 0.36 -0.09
CA GLY A 123 17.30 -0.76 0.83
C GLY A 123 18.11 -1.98 0.42
N PRO A 124 18.06 -2.50 -0.82
CA PRO A 124 18.79 -3.71 -1.19
C PRO A 124 20.31 -3.66 -0.90
N PRO A 125 21.03 -2.57 -1.18
CA PRO A 125 22.44 -2.45 -0.77
C PRO A 125 22.64 -2.53 0.74
N MET A 126 21.77 -1.89 1.53
CA MET A 126 21.83 -1.90 2.99
C MET A 126 21.44 -3.26 3.58
N LEU A 127 20.45 -3.94 2.99
CA LEU A 127 20.06 -5.31 3.36
C LEU A 127 21.22 -6.25 3.12
N LYS A 128 21.88 -6.15 1.96
CA LYS A 128 23.06 -6.96 1.64
C LYS A 128 24.15 -6.74 2.68
N LEU A 129 24.51 -5.49 2.95
CA LEU A 129 25.54 -5.13 3.95
C LEU A 129 25.22 -5.74 5.33
N LEU A 130 23.99 -5.60 5.80
CA LEU A 130 23.58 -6.17 7.09
C LEU A 130 23.60 -7.70 7.06
N SER A 131 23.09 -8.33 6.00
CA SER A 131 23.01 -9.78 5.89
C SER A 131 24.37 -10.48 5.78
N GLU A 132 25.36 -9.80 5.22
CA GLU A 132 26.72 -10.33 5.00
C GLU A 132 27.70 -9.92 6.11
N MET A 133 27.23 -9.18 7.14
CA MET A 133 28.08 -8.69 8.23
C MET A 133 28.69 -9.85 9.04
N PRO A 134 30.03 -9.92 9.21
CA PRO A 134 30.68 -10.96 10.01
C PRO A 134 30.30 -10.87 11.50
N PRO A 135 30.29 -12.00 12.25
CA PRO A 135 29.87 -12.01 13.66
C PRO A 135 30.63 -11.02 14.58
N ALA A 136 31.92 -10.80 14.33
CA ALA A 136 32.71 -9.84 15.11
C ALA A 136 32.28 -8.38 14.87
N GLU A 137 31.86 -8.06 13.63
CA GLU A 137 31.33 -6.75 13.29
C GLU A 137 29.91 -6.57 13.84
N VAL A 138 29.08 -7.62 13.84
CA VAL A 138 27.76 -7.61 14.48
C VAL A 138 27.86 -7.25 15.97
N ALA A 139 28.79 -7.86 16.71
CA ALA A 139 29.00 -7.54 18.12
C ALA A 139 29.38 -6.05 18.32
N THR A 140 30.26 -5.53 17.45
CA THR A 140 30.66 -4.11 17.46
C THR A 140 29.51 -3.19 17.09
N TYR A 141 28.69 -3.58 16.12
CA TYR A 141 27.50 -2.85 15.69
C TYR A 141 26.49 -2.72 16.83
N ASN A 142 26.16 -3.84 17.49
CA ASN A 142 25.19 -3.87 18.59
C ASN A 142 25.64 -3.01 19.78
N GLN A 143 26.95 -2.97 20.07
CA GLN A 143 27.49 -2.08 21.10
C GLN A 143 27.34 -0.59 20.75
N LYS A 144 27.42 -0.23 19.46
CA LYS A 144 27.26 1.15 18.98
C LYS A 144 25.82 1.57 18.79
N HIS A 145 24.92 0.62 18.58
CA HIS A 145 23.51 0.83 18.25
C HIS A 145 22.60 -0.01 19.15
N PRO A 146 22.59 0.22 20.47
CA PRO A 146 21.82 -0.60 21.41
C PRO A 146 20.30 -0.54 21.16
N ASP A 147 19.79 0.61 20.69
CA ASP A 147 18.36 0.83 20.44
C ASP A 147 17.91 0.33 19.04
N ALA A 148 18.86 -0.07 18.20
CA ALA A 148 18.64 -0.53 16.84
C ALA A 148 19.72 -1.54 16.49
N ASP A 149 19.76 -2.64 17.26
CA ASP A 149 20.74 -3.69 17.07
C ASP A 149 20.66 -4.30 15.65
N HIS A 150 21.68 -5.07 15.29
CA HIS A 150 21.79 -5.66 13.97
C HIS A 150 20.58 -6.51 13.58
N ALA A 151 20.02 -7.29 14.53
CA ALA A 151 18.88 -8.16 14.25
C ALA A 151 17.60 -7.35 14.02
N PHE A 152 17.41 -6.29 14.81
CA PHE A 152 16.34 -5.32 14.61
C PHE A 152 16.45 -4.67 13.23
N MET A 153 17.63 -4.14 12.89
CA MET A 153 17.84 -3.44 11.63
C MET A 153 17.68 -4.35 10.41
N LEU A 154 18.15 -5.60 10.51
CA LEU A 154 17.96 -6.60 9.47
C LEU A 154 16.48 -6.96 9.26
N GLY A 155 15.72 -7.17 10.34
CA GLY A 155 14.29 -7.44 10.24
C GLY A 155 13.49 -6.22 9.75
N ASN A 156 13.81 -5.05 10.29
CA ASN A 156 13.19 -3.79 9.92
C ASN A 156 13.36 -3.48 8.43
N ILE A 157 14.58 -3.58 7.91
CA ILE A 157 14.81 -3.28 6.49
C ILE A 157 14.10 -4.28 5.58
N GLN A 158 14.06 -5.57 5.94
CA GLN A 158 13.32 -6.59 5.19
C GLN A 158 11.83 -6.26 5.08
N LEU A 159 11.24 -5.67 6.13
CA LEU A 159 9.85 -5.22 6.10
C LEU A 159 9.69 -3.90 5.35
N TRP A 160 10.62 -2.95 5.50
CA TRP A 160 10.54 -1.64 4.86
C TRP A 160 10.54 -1.73 3.33
N ILE A 161 11.45 -2.52 2.77
CA ILE A 161 11.55 -2.70 1.30
C ILE A 161 10.80 -3.90 0.76
N GLY A 162 10.24 -4.72 1.66
CA GLY A 162 9.53 -5.93 1.30
C GLY A 162 8.17 -5.66 0.65
N ALA A 163 7.63 -6.69 0.02
CA ALA A 163 6.26 -6.68 -0.46
C ALA A 163 5.25 -6.76 0.70
N ASP A 164 4.03 -6.32 0.44
CA ASP A 164 2.90 -6.34 1.37
C ASP A 164 2.64 -7.73 1.93
N ALA A 165 2.84 -8.77 1.11
CA ALA A 165 2.73 -10.17 1.54
C ALA A 165 3.70 -10.51 2.68
N ASN A 166 4.92 -9.95 2.68
CA ASN A 166 5.90 -10.20 3.73
C ASN A 166 5.50 -9.51 5.03
N ILE A 167 5.00 -8.27 4.95
CA ILE A 167 4.48 -7.52 6.10
C ILE A 167 3.25 -8.21 6.68
N ASN A 168 2.32 -8.66 5.82
CA ASN A 168 1.15 -9.44 6.24
C ASN A 168 1.56 -10.74 6.96
N GLN A 169 2.53 -11.48 6.41
CA GLN A 169 3.06 -12.69 7.04
C GLN A 169 3.75 -12.41 8.38
N HIS A 170 4.51 -11.31 8.49
CA HIS A 170 5.10 -10.86 9.75
C HIS A 170 4.03 -10.53 10.79
N PHE A 171 2.99 -9.79 10.39
CA PHE A 171 1.86 -9.51 11.26
C PHE A 171 1.16 -10.79 11.72
N ALA A 172 0.81 -11.69 10.80
CA ALA A 172 0.10 -12.93 11.12
C ALA A 172 0.87 -13.80 12.12
N ARG A 173 2.21 -13.86 12.01
CA ARG A 173 3.06 -14.60 12.96
C ARG A 173 3.17 -13.94 14.33
N ASN A 174 2.99 -12.62 14.39
CA ASN A 174 3.22 -11.82 15.60
C ASN A 174 1.94 -11.13 16.09
N GLN A 175 0.76 -11.59 15.66
CA GLN A 175 -0.50 -10.88 15.88
C GLN A 175 -0.78 -10.63 17.36
N GLU A 176 -0.51 -11.61 18.22
CA GLU A 176 -0.68 -11.47 19.67
C GLU A 176 0.26 -10.42 20.27
N ALA A 177 1.49 -10.32 19.77
CA ALA A 177 2.47 -9.35 20.24
C ALA A 177 2.11 -7.92 19.79
N PHE A 178 1.63 -7.75 18.55
CA PHE A 178 1.04 -6.48 18.10
C PHE A 178 -0.16 -6.08 18.97
N GLN A 179 -1.05 -7.02 19.27
CA GLN A 179 -2.22 -6.77 20.11
C GLN A 179 -1.82 -6.37 21.54
N ARG A 180 -0.82 -7.03 22.11
CA ARG A 180 -0.27 -6.68 23.43
C ARG A 180 0.31 -5.27 23.46
N ALA A 181 1.06 -4.89 22.42
CA ALA A 181 1.59 -3.53 22.33
C ALA A 181 0.47 -2.49 22.22
N ALA A 182 -0.56 -2.74 21.40
CA ALA A 182 -1.72 -1.85 21.30
C ALA A 182 -2.48 -1.71 22.62
N GLN A 183 -2.71 -2.81 23.33
CA GLN A 183 -3.34 -2.82 24.66
C GLN A 183 -2.52 -2.04 25.68
N PHE A 184 -1.21 -2.27 25.72
CA PHE A 184 -0.30 -1.53 26.60
C PHE A 184 -0.40 -0.02 26.38
N ILE A 185 -0.44 0.43 25.12
CA ILE A 185 -0.57 1.85 24.78
C ILE A 185 -1.89 2.42 25.31
N GLN A 186 -2.98 1.67 25.17
CA GLN A 186 -4.32 2.07 25.63
C GLN A 186 -4.42 2.12 27.16
N GLU A 187 -3.91 1.11 27.85
CA GLU A 187 -3.92 0.99 29.32
C GLU A 187 -3.04 2.05 30.00
N ARG A 188 -1.91 2.40 29.38
CA ARG A 188 -1.04 3.50 29.85
C ARG A 188 -1.55 4.88 29.45
N HIS A 189 -2.70 4.96 28.77
CA HIS A 189 -3.33 6.20 28.34
C HIS A 189 -2.41 7.10 27.49
N PHE A 190 -1.52 6.48 26.72
CA PHE A 190 -0.79 7.21 25.68
C PHE A 190 -1.77 7.66 24.59
N PHE A 191 -1.53 8.85 24.04
CA PHE A 191 -2.36 9.42 22.98
C PHE A 191 -3.82 9.67 23.41
N THR A 192 -4.04 10.28 24.57
CA THR A 192 -5.40 10.56 25.09
C THR A 192 -5.89 11.97 24.78
N SER A 193 -4.99 12.86 24.37
CA SER A 193 -5.27 14.27 24.17
C SER A 193 -5.50 14.61 22.69
N ALA A 194 -5.95 15.84 22.43
CA ALA A 194 -6.21 16.36 21.08
C ALA A 194 -4.94 16.35 20.18
N PRO A 195 -5.07 16.43 18.85
CA PRO A 195 -3.94 16.31 17.91
C PRO A 195 -2.76 17.25 18.17
N ASP A 196 -3.00 18.42 18.76
CA ASP A 196 -1.96 19.43 19.03
C ASP A 196 -0.95 18.99 20.11
N SER A 197 -1.30 18.05 20.98
CA SER A 197 -0.39 17.40 21.94
C SER A 197 0.23 16.11 21.42
N ALA A 198 -0.11 15.67 20.19
CA ALA A 198 0.34 14.39 19.66
C ALA A 198 1.86 14.25 19.61
N VAL A 199 2.61 15.35 19.43
CA VAL A 199 4.08 15.31 19.42
C VAL A 199 4.66 14.98 20.79
N LEU A 200 4.09 15.56 21.87
CA LEU A 200 4.54 15.30 23.23
C LEU A 200 4.15 13.88 23.68
N GLU A 201 2.93 13.45 23.36
CA GLU A 201 2.45 12.10 23.67
C GLU A 201 3.21 11.05 22.86
N GLU A 202 3.52 11.30 21.59
CA GLU A 202 4.40 10.44 20.77
C GLU A 202 5.77 10.33 21.40
N LYS A 203 6.37 11.45 21.83
CA LYS A 203 7.67 11.43 22.50
C LYS A 203 7.62 10.64 23.81
N ALA A 204 6.57 10.81 24.62
CA ALA A 204 6.41 10.10 25.87
C ALA A 204 6.24 8.58 25.67
N ALA A 205 5.40 8.17 24.71
CA ALA A 205 5.22 6.77 24.36
C ALA A 205 6.54 6.15 23.87
N ASN A 206 7.23 6.81 22.94
CA ASN A 206 8.46 6.27 22.38
C ASN A 206 9.68 6.37 23.31
N ALA A 207 9.61 7.10 24.41
CA ALA A 207 10.63 7.09 25.47
C ALA A 207 10.38 6.03 26.55
N ASN A 208 9.25 5.30 26.50
CA ASN A 208 8.90 4.30 27.49
C ASN A 208 9.60 2.96 27.22
N GLU A 209 10.48 2.53 28.12
CA GLU A 209 11.29 1.31 27.97
C GLU A 209 10.45 0.02 27.85
N GLU A 210 9.35 -0.09 28.61
CA GLU A 210 8.46 -1.26 28.54
C GLU A 210 7.79 -1.37 27.17
N LEU A 211 7.32 -0.24 26.61
CA LEU A 211 6.77 -0.21 25.27
C LEU A 211 7.84 -0.54 24.22
N GLN A 212 9.05 0.03 24.34
CA GLN A 212 10.13 -0.28 23.41
C GLN A 212 10.48 -1.77 23.42
N ALA A 213 10.50 -2.42 24.59
CA ALA A 213 10.70 -3.86 24.69
C ALA A 213 9.61 -4.69 23.99
N LEU A 214 8.37 -4.18 23.90
CA LEU A 214 7.28 -4.80 23.13
C LEU A 214 7.42 -4.57 21.62
N LEU A 215 7.94 -3.40 21.22
CA LEU A 215 8.04 -2.99 19.81
C LEU A 215 9.29 -3.54 19.09
N HIS A 216 10.40 -3.67 19.80
CA HIS A 216 11.68 -4.15 19.26
C HIS A 216 11.58 -5.49 18.51
N PRO A 217 11.00 -6.57 19.08
CA PRO A 217 10.88 -7.84 18.36
C PRO A 217 9.91 -7.78 17.17
N LEU A 218 9.09 -6.73 17.09
CA LEU A 218 8.15 -6.49 15.99
C LEU A 218 8.78 -5.66 14.85
N TYR A 219 10.03 -5.23 15.01
CA TYR A 219 10.74 -4.35 14.08
C TYR A 219 10.04 -2.99 13.86
N ILE A 220 9.36 -2.51 14.90
CA ILE A 220 8.67 -1.22 14.89
C ILE A 220 9.62 -0.16 15.44
N THR A 221 9.90 0.87 14.65
CA THR A 221 10.81 1.96 15.02
C THR A 221 10.17 2.95 15.99
N ARG A 222 8.84 3.12 15.89
CA ARG A 222 8.06 3.98 16.80
C ARG A 222 6.56 3.80 16.60
N VAL A 223 5.81 4.32 17.58
CA VAL A 223 4.36 4.51 17.50
C VAL A 223 3.99 5.97 17.24
N SER A 224 2.88 6.23 16.55
CA SER A 224 2.49 7.57 16.09
C SER A 224 0.95 7.68 15.89
N ARG A 225 0.47 8.91 15.68
CA ARG A 225 -0.91 9.22 15.19
C ARG A 225 -0.94 10.26 14.05
N ARG A 226 0.22 10.55 13.44
CA ARG A 226 0.41 11.71 12.57
C ARG A 226 0.18 11.43 11.09
N TYR A 227 0.50 10.24 10.62
CA TYR A 227 0.57 9.96 9.17
C TYR A 227 -0.80 9.85 8.53
N LEU A 228 -1.73 9.22 9.22
CA LEU A 228 -3.03 8.85 8.68
C LEU A 228 -4.10 9.92 8.88
N GLY A 229 -3.87 10.90 9.76
CA GLY A 229 -4.84 11.95 10.06
C GLY A 229 -6.12 11.42 10.69
N CYS A 230 -6.03 10.27 11.36
CA CYS A 230 -7.11 9.59 12.05
C CYS A 230 -6.89 9.75 13.55
N ALA A 231 -7.81 10.43 14.24
CA ALA A 231 -7.63 10.83 15.64
C ALA A 231 -7.46 9.65 16.61
N SER A 232 -8.09 8.52 16.31
CA SER A 232 -8.13 7.31 17.14
C SER A 232 -7.18 6.20 16.65
N CYS A 233 -6.55 6.36 15.48
CA CYS A 233 -5.66 5.33 14.93
C CYS A 233 -4.36 5.27 15.73
N LEU A 234 -3.87 4.06 16.00
CA LEU A 234 -2.52 3.84 16.53
C LEU A 234 -1.62 3.33 15.40
N GLU A 235 -0.64 4.12 15.00
CA GLU A 235 0.29 3.82 13.91
C GLU A 235 1.55 3.16 14.48
N PHE A 236 1.91 1.98 13.98
CA PHE A 236 3.13 1.24 14.27
C PHE A 236 4.05 1.35 13.06
N VAL A 237 5.02 2.25 13.15
CA VAL A 237 5.88 2.60 12.03
C VAL A 237 7.00 1.58 11.89
N ILE A 238 7.07 0.93 10.73
CA ILE A 238 8.20 0.07 10.38
C ILE A 238 9.35 0.99 9.94
N GLY A 239 9.16 1.77 8.89
CA GLY A 239 10.23 2.63 8.38
C GLY A 239 9.72 3.69 7.42
N GLY A 240 10.64 4.53 6.96
CA GLY A 240 10.35 5.64 6.06
C GLY A 240 10.74 7.01 6.61
N VAL A 241 10.52 8.03 5.78
CA VAL A 241 10.67 9.45 6.12
C VAL A 241 9.28 10.10 6.15
N THR A 242 9.13 11.28 6.74
CA THR A 242 7.84 11.92 7.10
C THR A 242 6.69 11.67 6.12
N ASP A 243 6.90 11.81 4.81
CA ASP A 243 5.83 11.62 3.83
C ASP A 243 5.81 10.21 3.21
N ASN A 244 6.91 9.46 3.28
CA ASN A 244 7.06 8.13 2.71
C ASN A 244 7.25 7.08 3.80
N THR A 245 6.16 6.72 4.47
CA THR A 245 6.15 5.82 5.62
C THR A 245 5.45 4.51 5.29
N VAL A 246 5.93 3.40 5.84
CA VAL A 246 5.25 2.10 5.86
C VAL A 246 5.10 1.62 7.29
N GLY A 247 3.96 0.99 7.57
CA GLY A 247 3.70 0.43 8.88
C GLY A 247 2.39 -0.33 8.94
N LEU A 248 1.98 -0.61 10.17
CA LEU A 248 0.66 -1.12 10.49
C LEU A 248 -0.09 -0.07 11.29
N PHE A 249 -1.41 -0.08 11.25
CA PHE A 249 -2.20 0.69 12.20
C PHE A 249 -3.36 -0.11 12.76
N TYR A 250 -3.74 0.24 13.97
CA TYR A 250 -4.90 -0.29 14.67
C TYR A 250 -6.03 0.74 14.66
N GLN A 251 -7.18 0.35 14.11
CA GLN A 251 -8.44 1.07 14.09
C GLN A 251 -9.58 0.05 14.14
N PRO A 252 -10.18 -0.20 15.32
CA PRO A 252 -11.24 -1.20 15.45
C PRO A 252 -12.54 -0.80 14.75
N ASP A 253 -12.79 0.50 14.55
CA ASP A 253 -13.96 0.99 13.82
C ASP A 253 -13.62 1.19 12.34
N ALA A 254 -14.07 0.25 11.50
CA ALA A 254 -13.85 0.29 10.06
C ALA A 254 -14.38 1.57 9.38
N GLN A 255 -15.36 2.27 9.99
CA GLN A 255 -15.88 3.54 9.45
C GLN A 255 -14.92 4.72 9.70
N GLN A 256 -14.02 4.59 10.67
CA GLN A 256 -12.99 5.57 11.00
C GLN A 256 -11.66 5.32 10.27
N VAL A 257 -11.59 4.27 9.45
CA VAL A 257 -10.44 4.03 8.58
C VAL A 257 -10.34 5.16 7.56
N PRO A 258 -9.19 5.85 7.47
CA PRO A 258 -9.05 6.97 6.55
C PRO A 258 -9.13 6.52 5.10
N THR A 259 -9.52 7.43 4.22
CA THR A 259 -9.63 7.13 2.79
C THR A 259 -8.26 7.17 2.13
N MET A 260 -7.97 6.19 1.27
CA MET A 260 -6.77 6.20 0.44
C MET A 260 -6.79 7.36 -0.57
N SER A 261 -5.64 7.99 -0.77
CA SER A 261 -5.41 9.02 -1.79
C SER A 261 -4.02 8.85 -2.40
N PRO A 262 -3.85 9.15 -3.71
CA PRO A 262 -2.54 9.06 -4.33
C PRO A 262 -1.53 10.06 -3.75
N ASP A 263 -1.98 11.10 -3.05
CA ASP A 263 -1.13 12.22 -2.59
C ASP A 263 -0.79 12.13 -1.09
N ARG A 264 -1.27 11.09 -0.39
CA ARG A 264 -0.98 10.91 1.03
C ARG A 264 -0.98 9.44 1.44
N ILE A 265 -2.14 8.77 1.44
CA ILE A 265 -2.25 7.38 1.88
C ILE A 265 -2.44 6.49 0.66
N ILE A 266 -1.34 5.99 0.12
CA ILE A 266 -1.33 5.28 -1.16
C ILE A 266 -1.87 3.86 -1.05
N VAL A 267 -1.84 3.27 0.15
CA VAL A 267 -2.41 1.95 0.40
C VAL A 267 -2.91 1.81 1.83
N ILE A 268 -4.06 1.16 1.97
CA ILE A 268 -4.58 0.55 3.20
C ILE A 268 -5.02 -0.86 2.82
N LYS A 269 -4.46 -1.89 3.47
CA LYS A 269 -4.88 -3.29 3.31
C LYS A 269 -5.37 -3.84 4.65
N PRO A 270 -6.60 -4.35 4.77
CA PRO A 270 -7.07 -4.97 6.00
C PRO A 270 -6.28 -6.26 6.28
N LEU A 271 -5.86 -6.42 7.52
CA LEU A 271 -5.19 -7.62 8.04
C LEU A 271 -6.10 -8.42 9.00
N GLY A 272 -7.26 -7.85 9.36
CA GLY A 272 -8.26 -8.44 10.26
C GLY A 272 -8.21 -7.86 11.67
N ASN A 273 -9.30 -8.00 12.42
CA ASN A 273 -9.41 -7.58 13.82
C ASN A 273 -9.03 -6.10 14.08
N GLY A 274 -9.38 -5.21 13.17
CA GLY A 274 -9.05 -3.78 13.29
C GLY A 274 -7.62 -3.42 12.92
N TRP A 275 -6.82 -4.35 12.41
CA TRP A 275 -5.46 -4.10 11.94
C TRP A 275 -5.41 -3.91 10.43
N TYR A 276 -4.54 -2.99 10.01
CA TYR A 276 -4.35 -2.62 8.62
C TYR A 276 -2.87 -2.38 8.33
N LEU A 277 -2.40 -2.78 7.15
CA LEU A 277 -1.15 -2.29 6.58
C LEU A 277 -1.40 -0.93 5.94
N PHE A 278 -0.47 0.01 6.10
CA PHE A 278 -0.52 1.28 5.38
C PHE A 278 0.82 1.65 4.76
N LYS A 279 0.77 2.43 3.67
CA LYS A 279 1.91 3.18 3.14
C LYS A 279 1.49 4.58 2.73
N THR A 280 2.41 5.53 2.87
CA THR A 280 2.23 6.93 2.47
C THR A 280 3.25 7.36 1.42
N THR A 281 3.01 8.50 0.77
CA THR A 281 3.96 9.17 -0.14
C THR A 281 4.07 10.66 0.12
#